data_AF-A0A5R2N4G3-F1
#
_entry.id   AF-A0A5R2N4G3-F1
#
_cell.length_a   1.000
_cell.length_b   1.000
_cell.length_c   1.000
_cell.angle_alpha   90.00
_cell.angle_beta   90.00
_cell.angle_gamma   90.00
#
_symmetry.space_group_name_H-M   'P 1'
#
loop_
_entity.id
_entity.type
_entity.pdbx_description
1 polymer ?
#
loop_
_entity_poly.entity_id
_entity_poly.type
_entity_poly.pdbx_seq_one_letter_code
_entity_poly.pdbx_strand_id
1 'polypeptide(L)'
;FDGDPLALADVTIYVPTRRAARALRGVFVDSLKARGGGGSAILPVIRPLGEFDEDEALFEAEPSAAIDLAPPIAATERLLLLTPLVRAWKRRLPAHVAALFAEEIVVPASTADAIWLARDLTGLMDEIETEGTDWAKLAGLVSGNLAGWWQVTLEFLGIVTDAWPKFL
;
A
#
# COMPACT_ATOMS: atom_id res chain seq x y z
N PHE A 1 13.70 -23.90 28.58
CA PHE A 1 14.37 -22.79 29.29
C PHE A 1 15.18 -23.47 30.33
N ASP A 2 16.46 -23.62 30.02
CA ASP A 2 17.33 -24.55 30.75
C ASP A 2 18.11 -23.78 31.82
N GLY A 3 17.67 -22.56 32.13
CA GLY A 3 18.25 -21.64 33.10
C GLY A 3 19.12 -20.54 32.51
N ASP A 4 19.48 -20.60 31.22
CA ASP A 4 20.33 -19.59 30.57
C ASP A 4 19.60 -18.24 30.38
N PRO A 5 20.03 -17.15 31.04
CA PRO A 5 19.43 -15.82 30.92
C PRO A 5 19.48 -15.22 29.52
N LEU A 6 20.37 -15.69 28.63
CA LEU A 6 20.59 -15.13 27.30
C LEU A 6 19.92 -15.92 26.17
N ALA A 7 19.29 -17.05 26.47
CA ALA A 7 18.75 -17.96 25.45
C ALA A 7 17.70 -17.34 24.50
N LEU A 8 17.10 -16.20 24.87
CA LEU A 8 16.12 -15.48 24.05
C LEU A 8 16.64 -14.15 23.51
N ALA A 9 17.86 -13.73 23.87
CA ALA A 9 18.38 -12.41 23.56
C ALA A 9 18.54 -12.18 22.04
N ASP A 10 18.89 -13.23 21.29
CA ASP A 10 19.12 -13.17 19.84
C ASP A 10 17.84 -13.38 19.01
N VAL A 11 16.68 -13.50 19.65
CA VAL A 11 15.41 -13.76 18.96
C VAL A 11 14.65 -12.46 18.74
N THR A 12 14.26 -12.21 17.47
CA THR A 12 13.31 -11.14 17.12
C THR A 12 11.98 -11.76 16.69
N ILE A 13 10.89 -11.32 17.32
CA ILE A 13 9.52 -11.78 17.05
C ILE A 13 8.72 -10.63 16.47
N TYR A 14 8.24 -10.81 15.24
CA TYR A 14 7.32 -9.88 14.60
C TYR A 14 5.88 -10.22 14.95
N VAL A 15 5.08 -9.22 15.31
CA VAL A 15 3.67 -9.39 15.69
C VAL A 15 2.77 -8.41 14.93
N PRO A 16 1.48 -8.72 14.74
CA PRO A 16 0.62 -7.91 13.87
C PRO A 16 0.34 -6.50 14.40
N THR A 17 0.27 -6.30 15.72
CA THR A 17 -0.14 -5.03 16.36
C THR A 17 0.65 -4.73 17.63
N ARG A 18 0.65 -3.48 18.10
CA ARG A 18 1.23 -3.11 19.40
C ARG A 18 0.55 -3.82 20.56
N ARG A 19 -0.76 -4.05 20.48
CA ARG A 19 -1.51 -4.81 21.49
C ARG A 19 -0.99 -6.23 21.60
N ALA A 20 -0.71 -6.89 20.46
CA ALA A 20 -0.10 -8.21 20.45
C ALA A 20 1.31 -8.19 21.04
N ALA A 21 2.12 -7.15 20.74
CA ALA A 21 3.45 -6.99 21.31
C ALA A 21 3.42 -6.88 22.84
N ARG A 22 2.54 -6.01 23.37
CA ARG A 22 2.37 -5.81 24.82
C ARG A 22 1.85 -7.08 25.51
N ALA A 23 0.87 -7.75 24.91
CA ALA A 23 0.33 -9.00 25.44
C ALA A 23 1.41 -10.10 25.48
N LEU A 24 2.19 -10.26 24.40
CA LEU A 24 3.23 -11.28 24.30
C LEU A 24 4.34 -11.06 25.33
N ARG A 25 4.74 -9.82 25.60
CA ARG A 25 5.69 -9.49 26.69
C ARG A 25 5.21 -10.00 28.04
N GLY A 26 3.92 -9.76 28.37
CA GLY A 26 3.30 -10.27 29.59
C GLY A 26 3.34 -11.81 29.67
N VAL A 27 2.99 -12.48 28.57
CA VAL A 27 3.01 -13.95 28.47
C VAL A 27 4.41 -14.51 28.72
N PHE A 28 5.48 -13.88 28.22
CA PHE A 28 6.86 -14.31 28.51
C PHE A 28 7.19 -14.20 30.00
N VAL A 29 6.84 -13.08 30.64
CA VAL A 29 7.07 -12.87 32.08
C VAL A 29 6.30 -13.91 32.91
N ASP A 30 5.04 -14.13 32.60
CA ASP A 30 4.20 -15.10 33.32
C ASP A 30 4.71 -16.54 33.11
N SER A 31 5.13 -16.87 31.89
CA SER A 31 5.72 -18.17 31.57
C SER A 31 7.04 -18.43 32.30
N LEU A 32 7.90 -17.41 32.44
CA LEU A 32 9.16 -17.51 33.17
C LEU A 32 8.91 -17.73 34.68
N LYS A 33 7.94 -17.00 35.25
CA LYS A 33 7.51 -17.19 36.66
C LYS A 33 6.95 -18.59 36.90
N ALA A 34 6.05 -19.06 36.03
CA ALA A 34 5.38 -20.35 36.18
C ALA A 34 6.34 -21.54 36.10
N ARG A 35 7.46 -21.41 35.38
CA ARG A 35 8.48 -22.46 35.24
C ARG A 35 9.46 -22.55 36.41
N GLY A 36 9.22 -21.82 37.51
CA GLY A 36 10.03 -21.90 38.73
C GLY A 36 11.41 -21.25 38.59
N GLY A 37 11.63 -20.46 37.52
CA GLY A 37 12.86 -19.72 37.32
C GLY A 37 12.90 -18.50 38.24
N GLY A 38 13.59 -18.60 39.38
CA GLY A 38 13.99 -17.43 40.18
C GLY A 38 15.05 -16.55 39.52
N GLY A 39 15.31 -16.75 38.22
CA GLY A 39 16.33 -16.03 37.45
C GLY A 39 15.72 -14.95 36.57
N SER A 40 16.40 -13.80 36.52
CA SER A 40 16.18 -12.80 35.47
C SER A 40 16.58 -13.39 34.11
N ALA A 41 15.84 -13.04 33.06
CA ALA A 41 16.17 -13.41 31.68
C ALA A 41 16.05 -12.19 30.77
N ILE A 42 16.89 -12.12 29.74
CA ILE A 42 16.75 -11.14 28.66
C ILE A 42 15.66 -11.65 27.73
N LEU A 43 14.61 -10.84 27.54
CA LEU A 43 13.48 -11.17 26.68
C LEU A 43 13.82 -10.92 25.20
N PRO A 44 13.16 -11.65 24.28
CA PRO A 44 13.33 -11.41 22.86
C PRO A 44 12.85 -10.02 22.45
N VAL A 45 13.39 -9.51 21.36
CA VAL A 45 12.93 -8.26 20.76
C VAL A 45 11.57 -8.52 20.09
N ILE A 46 10.50 -7.92 20.61
CA ILE A 46 9.15 -8.06 20.04
C ILE A 46 8.80 -6.78 19.28
N ARG A 47 8.68 -6.89 17.95
CA ARG A 47 8.44 -5.78 17.01
C ARG A 47 7.03 -5.85 16.39
N PRO A 48 6.18 -4.83 16.55
CA PRO A 48 4.92 -4.76 15.83
C PRO A 48 5.16 -4.42 14.35
N LEU A 49 4.36 -5.01 13.46
CA LEU A 49 4.43 -4.77 12.00
C LEU A 49 3.63 -3.54 11.54
N GLY A 50 2.70 -3.04 12.36
CA GLY A 50 1.81 -1.93 11.99
C GLY A 50 1.38 -1.12 13.20
N GLU A 51 1.94 0.09 13.30
CA GLU A 51 1.47 1.30 13.99
C GLU A 51 2.72 2.19 14.12
N PHE A 52 2.94 3.10 13.16
CA PHE A 52 3.89 4.20 13.30
C PHE A 52 3.17 5.32 14.05
N ASP A 53 3.54 5.52 15.31
CA ASP A 53 3.16 6.72 16.05
C ASP A 53 4.36 7.64 15.90
N GLU A 54 4.14 8.85 15.41
CA GLU A 54 5.21 9.80 15.05
C GLU A 54 6.13 10.09 16.23
N ASP A 55 5.62 9.96 17.46
CA ASP A 55 6.34 10.20 18.71
C ASP A 55 7.31 9.06 19.11
N GLU A 56 7.15 7.85 18.57
CA GLU A 56 7.98 6.67 18.94
C GLU A 56 9.03 6.33 17.87
N ALA A 57 8.90 6.88 16.66
CA ALA A 57 9.94 6.84 15.61
C ALA A 57 11.27 7.47 16.09
N LEU A 58 11.23 8.31 17.12
CA LEU A 58 12.41 8.92 17.74
C LEU A 58 13.28 7.90 18.51
N PHE A 59 12.73 6.77 18.96
CA PHE A 59 13.44 5.77 19.77
C PHE A 59 13.80 4.50 18.99
N GLU A 60 13.35 4.32 17.75
CA GLU A 60 13.83 3.27 16.85
C GLU A 60 15.14 3.71 16.17
N ALA A 61 16.24 3.68 16.92
CA ALA A 61 17.56 4.16 16.49
C ALA A 61 18.30 3.27 15.48
N GLU A 62 17.67 2.22 14.94
CA GLU A 62 18.27 1.38 13.91
C GLU A 62 17.27 1.28 12.76
N PRO A 63 17.45 2.04 11.66
CA PRO A 63 16.69 1.79 10.46
C PRO A 63 17.02 0.36 10.04
N SER A 64 16.02 -0.54 10.14
CA SER A 64 15.99 -1.84 9.49
C SER A 64 16.77 -1.73 8.19
N ALA A 65 17.99 -2.28 8.12
CA ALA A 65 18.96 -2.18 7.03
C ALA A 65 18.40 -1.37 5.87
N ALA A 66 18.51 -0.03 5.98
CA ALA A 66 17.71 0.91 5.19
C ALA A 66 17.73 0.44 3.74
N ILE A 67 16.61 -0.13 3.29
CA ILE A 67 16.46 -0.50 1.90
C ILE A 67 16.60 0.84 1.18
N ASP A 68 17.59 0.96 0.29
CA ASP A 68 17.91 2.18 -0.45
C ASP A 68 16.81 2.46 -1.49
N LEU A 69 15.62 2.74 -0.97
CA LEU A 69 14.41 3.07 -1.67
C LEU A 69 14.14 4.55 -1.43
N ALA A 70 13.77 5.25 -2.50
CA ALA A 70 13.25 6.59 -2.38
C ALA A 70 12.03 6.58 -1.43
N PRO A 71 11.88 7.61 -0.58
CA PRO A 71 10.73 7.70 0.30
C PRO A 71 9.43 7.70 -0.54
N PRO A 72 8.34 7.09 -0.05
CA PRO A 72 7.06 7.13 -0.75
C PRO A 72 6.58 8.57 -0.98
N ILE A 73 6.00 8.83 -2.14
CA ILE A 73 5.35 10.11 -2.44
C ILE A 73 4.14 10.27 -1.50
N ALA A 74 4.01 11.44 -0.87
CA ALA A 74 2.90 11.70 0.04
C ALA A 74 1.53 11.57 -0.67
N ALA A 75 0.52 11.05 0.03
CA ALA A 75 -0.79 10.73 -0.56
C ALA A 75 -1.44 11.94 -1.28
N THR A 76 -1.41 13.11 -0.65
CA THR A 76 -1.93 14.35 -1.25
C THR A 76 -1.14 14.78 -2.48
N GLU A 77 0.18 14.67 -2.44
CA GLU A 77 1.04 14.99 -3.57
C GLU A 77 0.76 14.06 -4.75
N ARG A 78 0.74 12.74 -4.52
CA ARG A 78 0.39 11.73 -5.52
C ARG A 78 -0.97 12.01 -6.18
N LEU A 79 -1.98 12.38 -5.38
CA LEU A 79 -3.30 12.76 -5.88
C LEU A 79 -3.23 13.99 -6.80
N LEU A 80 -2.50 15.04 -6.40
CA LEU A 80 -2.36 16.27 -7.18
C LEU A 80 -1.56 16.04 -8.47
N LEU A 81 -0.56 15.17 -8.46
CA LEU A 81 0.23 14.79 -9.63
C LEU A 81 -0.57 13.93 -10.62
N LEU A 82 -1.45 13.04 -10.15
CA LEU A 82 -2.32 12.22 -11.01
C LEU A 82 -3.48 13.01 -11.63
N THR A 83 -4.02 13.98 -10.90
CA THR A 83 -5.14 14.83 -11.36
C THR A 83 -4.98 15.39 -12.78
N PRO A 84 -3.85 16.02 -13.18
CA PRO A 84 -3.67 16.53 -14.53
C PRO A 84 -3.65 15.42 -15.61
N LEU A 85 -3.11 14.23 -15.30
CA LEU A 85 -3.10 13.08 -16.21
C LEU A 85 -4.52 12.58 -16.44
N VAL A 86 -5.30 12.42 -15.37
CA VAL A 86 -6.73 12.06 -15.42
C VAL A 86 -7.53 13.10 -16.20
N ARG A 87 -7.30 14.39 -15.95
CA ARG A 87 -7.98 15.47 -16.68
C ARG A 87 -7.64 15.43 -18.17
N ALA A 88 -6.39 15.14 -18.54
CA ALA A 88 -5.97 15.01 -19.93
C ALA A 88 -6.65 13.83 -20.62
N TRP A 89 -6.78 12.68 -19.95
CA TRP A 89 -7.56 11.55 -20.46
C TRP A 89 -9.04 11.91 -20.64
N LYS A 90 -9.69 12.51 -19.63
CA LYS A 90 -11.11 12.92 -19.71
C LYS A 90 -11.41 13.85 -20.89
N ARG A 91 -10.49 14.74 -21.24
CA ARG A 91 -10.64 15.64 -22.40
C ARG A 91 -10.62 14.91 -23.74
N ARG A 92 -9.93 13.77 -23.83
CA ARG A 92 -9.85 12.93 -25.04
C ARG A 92 -11.00 11.93 -25.14
N LEU A 93 -11.61 11.59 -24.01
CA LEU A 93 -12.62 10.54 -23.90
C LEU A 93 -13.81 10.69 -24.88
N PRO A 94 -14.45 11.86 -25.07
CA PRO A 94 -15.57 11.97 -26.00
C PRO A 94 -15.23 11.58 -27.44
N ALA A 95 -14.09 12.07 -27.94
CA ALA A 95 -13.62 11.74 -29.30
C ALA A 95 -13.24 10.26 -29.41
N HIS A 96 -12.67 9.68 -28.35
CA HIS A 96 -12.31 8.27 -28.32
C HIS A 96 -13.53 7.35 -28.34
N VAL A 97 -14.56 7.63 -27.52
CA VAL A 97 -15.82 6.88 -27.51
C VAL A 97 -16.55 7.01 -28.84
N ALA A 98 -16.60 8.20 -29.43
CA ALA A 98 -17.17 8.39 -30.76
C ALA A 98 -16.46 7.55 -31.83
N ALA A 99 -15.12 7.42 -31.76
CA ALA A 99 -14.36 6.59 -32.68
C ALA A 99 -14.60 5.08 -32.49
N LEU A 100 -14.80 4.62 -31.24
CA LEU A 100 -15.01 3.20 -30.94
C LEU A 100 -16.44 2.72 -31.19
N PHE A 101 -17.44 3.55 -30.90
CA PHE A 101 -18.85 3.14 -30.87
C PHE A 101 -19.75 3.90 -31.84
N ALA A 102 -19.22 4.89 -32.57
CA ALA A 102 -20.01 5.84 -33.37
C ALA A 102 -21.09 6.58 -32.53
N GLU A 103 -20.81 6.81 -31.25
CA GLU A 103 -21.69 7.49 -30.30
C GLU A 103 -21.08 8.79 -29.79
N GLU A 104 -21.85 9.88 -29.82
CA GLU A 104 -21.46 11.13 -29.18
C GLU A 104 -21.83 11.13 -27.70
N ILE A 105 -20.83 11.37 -26.85
CA ILE A 105 -21.03 11.52 -25.41
C ILE A 105 -20.52 12.88 -24.94
N VAL A 106 -21.16 13.43 -23.90
CA VAL A 106 -20.67 14.62 -23.20
C VAL A 106 -20.13 14.20 -21.85
N VAL A 107 -18.84 14.44 -21.64
CA VAL A 107 -18.16 14.13 -20.38
C VAL A 107 -17.72 15.45 -19.72
N PRO A 108 -18.22 15.77 -18.52
CA PRO A 108 -17.71 16.90 -17.76
C PRO A 108 -16.21 16.72 -17.49
N ALA A 109 -15.40 17.66 -17.97
CA ALA A 109 -13.94 17.66 -17.79
C ALA A 109 -13.51 18.70 -16.76
N SER A 110 -14.32 18.90 -15.70
CA SER A 110 -13.98 19.81 -14.61
C SER A 110 -12.78 19.29 -13.82
N THR A 111 -12.05 20.18 -13.16
CA THR A 111 -10.94 19.79 -12.27
C THR A 111 -11.45 18.98 -11.08
N ALA A 112 -12.64 19.31 -10.54
CA ALA A 112 -13.22 18.58 -9.42
C ALA A 112 -13.45 17.10 -9.76
N ASP A 113 -14.05 16.81 -10.92
CA ASP A 113 -14.30 15.43 -11.34
C ASP A 113 -12.99 14.67 -11.62
N ALA A 114 -11.95 15.37 -12.10
CA ALA A 114 -10.64 14.76 -12.30
C ALA A 114 -9.97 14.39 -10.97
N ILE A 115 -10.13 15.21 -9.92
CA ILE A 115 -9.64 14.91 -8.58
C ILE A 115 -10.35 13.68 -8.01
N TRP A 116 -11.67 13.60 -8.14
CA TRP A 116 -12.43 12.43 -7.68
C TRP A 116 -11.98 11.14 -8.36
N LEU A 117 -11.84 11.16 -9.68
CA LEU A 117 -11.41 9.99 -10.43
C LEU A 117 -9.92 9.65 -10.17
N ALA A 118 -9.07 10.65 -9.95
CA ALA A 118 -7.68 10.42 -9.53
C ALA A 118 -7.61 9.79 -8.14
N ARG A 119 -8.52 10.15 -7.23
CA ARG A 119 -8.62 9.53 -5.90
C ARG A 119 -8.98 8.06 -6.00
N ASP A 120 -9.97 7.71 -6.81
CA ASP A 120 -10.35 6.31 -7.03
C ASP A 120 -9.18 5.52 -7.64
N LEU A 121 -8.46 6.13 -8.59
CA LEU A 121 -7.26 5.55 -9.19
C LEU A 121 -6.14 5.34 -8.17
N THR A 122 -5.90 6.29 -7.25
CA THR A 122 -4.92 6.09 -6.16
C THR A 122 -5.32 4.93 -5.24
N GLY A 123 -6.61 4.77 -4.96
CA GLY A 123 -7.10 3.64 -4.16
C GLY A 123 -6.81 2.32 -4.84
N LEU A 124 -7.10 2.22 -6.15
CA LEU A 124 -6.78 1.02 -6.93
C LEU A 124 -5.27 0.71 -6.97
N MET A 125 -4.43 1.74 -7.07
CA MET A 125 -2.97 1.54 -7.02
C MET A 125 -2.53 0.93 -5.67
N ASP A 126 -3.10 1.44 -4.57
CA ASP A 126 -2.80 0.94 -3.23
C ASP A 126 -3.29 -0.50 -3.04
N GLU A 127 -4.47 -0.84 -3.57
CA GLU A 127 -5.01 -2.21 -3.55
C GLU A 127 -4.11 -3.17 -4.33
N ILE A 128 -3.69 -2.81 -5.55
CA ILE A 128 -2.82 -3.67 -6.36
C ILE A 128 -1.48 -3.93 -5.69
N GLU A 129 -0.89 -2.91 -5.08
CA GLU A 129 0.36 -3.04 -4.32
C GLU A 129 0.16 -3.90 -3.07
N THR A 130 -0.92 -3.65 -2.30
CA THR A 130 -1.24 -4.40 -1.08
C THR A 130 -1.48 -5.88 -1.36
N GLU A 131 -2.12 -6.20 -2.48
CA GLU A 131 -2.38 -7.57 -2.91
C GLU A 131 -1.19 -8.23 -3.63
N GLY A 132 -0.12 -7.48 -3.92
CA GLY A 132 1.05 -7.97 -4.66
C GLY A 132 0.70 -8.48 -6.06
N THR A 133 -0.28 -7.86 -6.71
CA THR A 133 -0.76 -8.26 -8.04
C THR A 133 -0.18 -7.37 -9.14
N ASP A 134 -0.44 -7.74 -10.40
CA ASP A 134 0.09 -7.05 -11.57
C ASP A 134 -1.04 -6.44 -12.39
N TRP A 135 -0.87 -5.19 -12.80
CA TRP A 135 -1.74 -4.47 -13.73
C TRP A 135 -1.99 -5.25 -15.03
N ALA A 136 -1.01 -6.04 -15.50
CA ALA A 136 -1.15 -6.86 -16.71
C ALA A 136 -2.32 -7.86 -16.62
N LYS A 137 -2.69 -8.30 -15.40
CA LYS A 137 -3.81 -9.21 -15.20
C LYS A 137 -5.16 -8.54 -15.46
N LEU A 138 -5.26 -7.21 -15.29
CA LEU A 138 -6.49 -6.47 -15.57
C LEU A 138 -6.86 -6.54 -17.05
N ALA A 139 -5.87 -6.53 -17.96
CA ALA A 139 -6.11 -6.58 -19.40
C ALA A 139 -7.03 -7.74 -19.85
N GLY A 140 -6.98 -8.88 -19.15
CA GLY A 140 -7.73 -10.09 -19.49
C GLY A 140 -9.02 -10.33 -18.70
N LEU A 141 -9.46 -9.44 -17.82
CA LEU A 141 -10.56 -9.72 -16.89
C LEU A 141 -11.95 -9.81 -17.54
N VAL A 142 -12.20 -9.05 -18.61
CA VAL A 142 -13.52 -8.95 -19.24
C VAL A 142 -13.48 -9.55 -20.66
N SER A 143 -14.45 -10.41 -20.96
CA SER A 143 -14.65 -11.02 -22.28
C SER A 143 -16.10 -10.82 -22.77
N GLY A 144 -16.35 -11.04 -24.07
CA GLY A 144 -17.68 -10.92 -24.69
C GLY A 144 -18.10 -9.48 -25.02
N ASN A 145 -19.40 -9.20 -25.04
CA ASN A 145 -19.98 -7.94 -25.55
C ASN A 145 -19.57 -6.66 -24.77
N LEU A 146 -18.96 -6.79 -23.58
CA LEU A 146 -18.44 -5.66 -22.81
C LEU A 146 -16.99 -5.28 -23.18
N ALA A 147 -16.34 -6.05 -24.08
CA ALA A 147 -14.95 -5.85 -24.44
C ALA A 147 -14.66 -4.43 -24.96
N GLY A 148 -15.61 -3.80 -25.67
CA GLY A 148 -15.45 -2.43 -26.16
C GLY A 148 -15.30 -1.41 -25.03
N TRP A 149 -16.23 -1.40 -24.06
CA TRP A 149 -16.14 -0.49 -22.91
C TRP A 149 -14.95 -0.81 -22.01
N TRP A 150 -14.56 -2.08 -21.95
CA TRP A 150 -13.35 -2.48 -21.26
C TRP A 150 -12.09 -1.85 -21.85
N GLN A 151 -12.01 -1.64 -23.17
CA GLN A 151 -10.88 -0.93 -23.78
C GLN A 151 -10.76 0.51 -23.27
N VAL A 152 -11.88 1.21 -23.06
CA VAL A 152 -11.89 2.56 -22.49
C VAL A 152 -11.33 2.54 -21.06
N THR A 153 -11.71 1.54 -20.27
CA THR A 153 -11.15 1.34 -18.92
C THR A 153 -9.66 1.03 -18.98
N LEU A 154 -9.20 0.16 -19.89
CA LEU A 154 -7.77 -0.13 -20.04
C LEU A 154 -6.96 1.11 -20.46
N GLU A 155 -7.49 1.97 -21.33
CA GLU A 155 -6.83 3.25 -21.66
C GLU A 155 -6.75 4.17 -20.44
N PHE A 156 -7.79 4.20 -19.60
CA PHE A 156 -7.77 4.94 -18.33
C PHE A 156 -6.69 4.39 -17.38
N LEU A 157 -6.61 3.07 -17.23
CA LEU A 157 -5.58 2.42 -16.41
C LEU A 157 -4.17 2.64 -16.99
N GLY A 158 -4.05 2.89 -18.29
CA GLY A 158 -2.83 3.37 -18.96
C GLY A 158 -2.21 4.62 -18.33
N ILE A 159 -2.98 5.42 -17.59
CA ILE A 159 -2.46 6.55 -16.82
C ILE A 159 -1.38 6.09 -15.84
N VAL A 160 -1.62 5.00 -15.10
CA VAL A 160 -0.71 4.53 -14.05
C VAL A 160 0.32 3.54 -14.56
N THR A 161 0.00 2.76 -15.60
CA THR A 161 0.93 1.78 -16.17
C THR A 161 1.92 2.38 -17.16
N ASP A 162 1.56 3.46 -17.86
CA ASP A 162 2.39 4.04 -18.93
C ASP A 162 2.78 5.51 -18.72
N ALA A 163 1.84 6.35 -18.32
CA ALA A 163 2.08 7.80 -18.23
C ALA A 163 2.77 8.19 -16.91
N TRP A 164 2.32 7.63 -15.79
CA TRP A 164 2.83 7.89 -14.46
C TRP A 164 4.32 7.53 -14.29
N PRO A 165 4.82 6.35 -14.72
CA PRO A 165 6.24 6.01 -14.56
C PRO A 165 7.18 6.88 -15.40
N LYS A 166 6.68 7.53 -16.46
CA LYS A 166 7.45 8.48 -17.29
C LYS A 166 7.45 9.90 -16.72
N PHE A 167 6.52 10.16 -15.80
CA PHE A 167 6.37 11.46 -15.15
C PHE A 167 7.24 11.58 -13.89
N LEU A 168 7.48 10.47 -13.19
CA LEU A 168 8.43 10.34 -12.09
C LEU A 168 9.88 10.31 -12.59
#